data_AF-A0A2E7FPF9-F1
#
_entry.id   AF-A0A2E7FPF9-F1
#
_cell.length_a   1.000
_cell.length_b   1.000
_cell.length_c   1.000
_cell.angle_alpha   90.00
_cell.angle_beta   90.00
_cell.angle_gamma   90.00
#
_symmetry.space_group_name_H-M   'P 1'
#
loop_
_entity.id
_entity.type
_entity.pdbx_description
1 polymer ?
#
loop_
_entity_poly.entity_id
_entity_poly.type
_entity_poly.pdbx_seq_one_letter_code
_entity_poly.pdbx_strand_id
1 'polypeptide(L)'
;MELLEKIRSGNRLAKWNINPIDFGLFICFVLTGSFLLSGLFASGYAYLIGEEPDLESLPIVIASGFGLQLSSVLAWLLFKFFVAYESEDRPDSFKKSVKIGVAGFICIYLALIPSMLVWKALLDALQFEYEYQLPVLLVQGGGSPLEMSLLALLIVVVAPICEEIVYRGFLFRYLNRRVSLGVAIAISSGIFALMHLNLYSFLPLFILGGGLCLVYRLSGNIVSSITIHVLFNLVNLLMIYFVEPIQL
;
A
#
# COMPACT_ATOMS: atom_id res chain seq x y z
N MET A 1 20.44 -11.94 -18.34
CA MET A 1 19.38 -12.17 -19.35
C MET A 1 18.36 -13.20 -18.90
N GLU A 2 18.77 -14.32 -18.28
CA GLU A 2 17.89 -15.40 -17.81
C GLU A 2 16.82 -14.98 -16.78
N LEU A 3 17.15 -14.11 -15.80
CA LEU A 3 16.16 -13.61 -14.83
C LEU A 3 15.06 -12.77 -15.50
N LEU A 4 15.43 -11.93 -16.48
CA LEU A 4 14.48 -11.11 -17.24
C LEU A 4 13.59 -11.97 -18.14
N GLU A 5 14.14 -13.03 -18.73
CA GLU A 5 13.35 -14.04 -19.45
C GLU A 5 12.41 -14.81 -18.52
N LYS A 6 12.85 -15.15 -17.31
CA LYS A 6 12.01 -15.80 -16.29
C LYS A 6 10.90 -14.88 -15.78
N ILE A 7 11.15 -13.57 -15.67
CA ILE A 7 10.13 -12.55 -15.35
C ILE A 7 9.15 -12.32 -16.52
N ARG A 8 9.65 -12.37 -17.76
CA ARG A 8 8.82 -12.24 -18.97
C ARG A 8 7.93 -13.47 -19.19
N SER A 9 8.48 -14.68 -19.01
CA SER A 9 7.79 -15.97 -19.20
C SER A 9 6.99 -16.42 -17.96
N GLY A 10 7.37 -16.00 -16.75
CA GLY A 10 6.75 -16.37 -15.47
C GLY A 10 5.47 -15.62 -15.12
N ASN A 11 4.72 -15.10 -16.10
CA ASN A 11 3.48 -14.39 -15.83
C ASN A 11 2.35 -15.37 -15.49
N ARG A 12 2.02 -15.49 -14.20
CA ARG A 12 0.91 -16.34 -13.72
C ARG A 12 -0.45 -15.65 -13.75
N LEU A 13 -0.48 -14.37 -14.09
CA LEU A 13 -1.70 -13.58 -14.22
C LEU A 13 -2.18 -13.63 -15.68
N ALA A 14 -3.40 -14.09 -15.87
CA ALA A 14 -4.09 -14.06 -17.15
C ALA A 14 -4.46 -12.61 -17.53
N LYS A 15 -4.86 -12.39 -18.79
CA LYS A 15 -5.39 -11.08 -19.19
C LYS A 15 -6.74 -10.89 -18.49
N TRP A 16 -6.90 -9.79 -17.78
CA TRP A 16 -8.13 -9.51 -17.07
C TRP A 16 -9.12 -8.77 -17.98
N ASN A 17 -10.19 -9.46 -18.37
CA ASN A 17 -11.18 -8.99 -19.35
C ASN A 17 -12.28 -8.13 -18.71
N ILE A 18 -11.88 -7.02 -18.09
CA ILE A 18 -12.80 -6.02 -17.53
C ILE A 18 -12.97 -4.84 -18.49
N ASN A 19 -14.19 -4.34 -18.65
CA ASN A 19 -14.45 -3.13 -19.42
C ASN A 19 -13.85 -1.89 -18.71
N PRO A 20 -13.18 -0.96 -19.43
CA PRO A 20 -12.81 0.35 -18.88
C PRO A 20 -13.85 1.06 -18.01
N ILE A 21 -15.16 0.90 -18.29
CA ILE A 21 -16.22 1.50 -17.47
C ILE A 21 -16.23 0.91 -16.05
N ASP A 22 -16.26 -0.42 -15.91
CA ASP A 22 -16.23 -1.10 -14.61
C ASP A 22 -14.94 -0.79 -13.85
N PHE A 23 -13.83 -0.67 -14.58
CA PHE A 23 -12.56 -0.20 -14.03
C PHE A 23 -12.68 1.21 -13.45
N GLY A 24 -13.24 2.15 -14.21
CA GLY A 24 -13.45 3.52 -13.76
C GLY A 24 -14.39 3.60 -12.56
N LEU A 25 -15.49 2.85 -12.57
CA LEU A 25 -16.44 2.80 -11.46
C LEU A 25 -15.79 2.31 -10.17
N PHE A 26 -14.98 1.25 -10.21
CA PHE A 26 -14.25 0.79 -9.03
C PHE A 26 -13.34 1.88 -8.47
N ILE A 27 -12.56 2.55 -9.32
CA ILE A 27 -11.68 3.65 -8.87
C ILE A 27 -12.50 4.79 -8.26
N CYS A 28 -13.63 5.16 -8.86
CA CYS A 28 -14.54 6.16 -8.30
C CYS A 28 -15.10 5.74 -6.93
N PHE A 29 -15.49 4.47 -6.75
CA PHE A 29 -15.97 3.97 -5.46
C PHE A 29 -14.89 3.94 -4.39
N VAL A 30 -13.67 3.56 -4.74
CA VAL A 30 -12.53 3.61 -3.81
C VAL A 30 -12.30 5.05 -3.38
N LEU A 31 -12.13 6.00 -4.32
CA LEU A 31 -11.80 7.38 -4.00
C LEU A 31 -12.91 8.10 -3.22
N THR A 32 -14.15 8.04 -3.71
CA THR A 32 -15.28 8.71 -3.05
C THR A 32 -15.64 8.02 -1.74
N GLY A 33 -15.64 6.69 -1.71
CA GLY A 33 -15.87 5.91 -0.50
C GLY A 33 -14.81 6.16 0.57
N SER A 34 -13.53 6.27 0.19
CA SER A 34 -12.44 6.58 1.13
C SER A 34 -12.65 7.93 1.79
N PHE A 35 -13.00 8.97 1.04
CA PHE A 35 -13.28 10.29 1.61
C PHE A 35 -14.51 10.26 2.53
N LEU A 36 -15.61 9.65 2.08
CA LEU A 36 -16.86 9.59 2.83
C LEU A 36 -16.75 8.79 4.13
N LEU A 37 -16.18 7.58 4.08
CA LEU A 37 -16.06 6.72 5.27
C LEU A 37 -14.98 7.20 6.23
N SER A 38 -13.89 7.76 5.72
CA SER A 38 -12.88 8.42 6.56
C SER A 38 -13.50 9.56 7.37
N GLY A 39 -14.24 10.46 6.70
CA GLY A 39 -14.94 11.57 7.34
C GLY A 39 -16.02 11.09 8.31
N LEU A 40 -16.83 10.09 7.92
CA LEU A 40 -17.88 9.54 8.78
C LEU A 40 -17.31 8.93 10.07
N PHE A 41 -16.18 8.22 10.00
CA PHE A 41 -15.54 7.64 11.17
C PHE A 41 -14.94 8.72 12.07
N ALA A 42 -14.28 9.73 11.49
CA ALA A 42 -13.76 10.87 12.24
C ALA A 42 -14.87 11.63 12.96
N SER A 43 -15.92 12.03 12.25
CA SER A 43 -17.07 12.75 12.83
C SER A 43 -17.85 11.88 13.83
N GLY A 44 -17.99 10.58 13.57
CA GLY A 44 -18.65 9.65 14.48
C GLY A 44 -17.89 9.51 15.79
N TYR A 45 -16.55 9.41 15.75
CA TYR A 45 -15.73 9.40 16.95
C TYR A 45 -15.83 10.73 17.72
N ALA A 46 -15.66 11.86 17.04
CA ALA A 46 -15.77 13.20 17.62
C ALA A 46 -17.12 13.42 18.33
N TYR A 47 -18.22 13.00 17.69
CA TYR A 47 -19.56 13.03 18.28
C TYR A 47 -19.68 12.20 19.57
N LEU A 48 -19.03 11.02 19.63
CA LEU A 48 -19.07 10.15 20.81
C LEU A 48 -18.33 10.75 22.01
N ILE A 49 -17.26 11.52 21.77
CA ILE A 49 -16.48 12.17 22.83
C ILE A 49 -16.98 13.58 23.15
N GLY A 50 -17.86 14.16 22.33
CA GLY A 50 -18.43 15.49 22.53
C GLY A 50 -17.46 16.62 22.22
N GLU A 51 -16.48 16.38 21.36
CA GLU A 51 -15.46 17.36 20.95
C GLU A 51 -15.51 17.61 19.44
N GLU A 52 -14.98 18.74 19.00
CA GLU A 52 -14.75 18.99 17.56
C GLU A 52 -13.60 18.09 17.06
N PRO A 53 -13.68 17.54 15.85
CA PRO A 53 -12.66 16.64 15.33
C PRO A 53 -11.34 17.39 15.06
N ASP A 54 -10.33 17.13 15.88
CA ASP A 54 -8.94 17.43 15.54
C ASP A 54 -8.40 16.36 14.58
N LEU A 55 -8.25 16.74 13.30
CA LEU A 55 -7.86 15.84 12.22
C LEU A 55 -6.44 15.26 12.36
N GLU A 56 -5.59 15.88 13.17
CA GLU A 56 -4.23 15.40 13.43
C GLU A 56 -4.12 14.59 14.72
N SER A 57 -5.17 14.59 15.56
CA SER A 57 -5.18 13.79 16.79
C SER A 57 -5.13 12.29 16.50
N LEU A 58 -4.36 11.57 17.33
CA LEU A 58 -4.18 10.13 17.18
C LEU A 58 -5.50 9.33 17.06
N PRO A 59 -6.53 9.56 17.89
CA PRO A 59 -7.78 8.79 17.79
C PRO A 59 -8.54 9.05 16.48
N ILE A 60 -8.57 10.31 16.02
CA ILE A 60 -9.22 10.69 14.77
C ILE A 60 -8.48 10.10 13.58
N VAL A 61 -7.14 10.10 13.58
CA VAL A 61 -6.33 9.48 12.52
C VAL A 61 -6.55 7.97 12.47
N ILE A 62 -6.65 7.31 13.62
CA ILE A 62 -7.01 5.88 13.69
C ILE A 62 -8.40 5.65 13.09
N ALA A 63 -9.41 6.39 13.56
CA ALA A 63 -10.80 6.22 13.11
C ALA A 63 -10.94 6.47 11.60
N SER A 64 -10.45 7.61 11.13
CA SER A 64 -10.44 8.00 9.71
C SER A 64 -9.68 7.01 8.85
N GLY A 65 -8.53 6.51 9.32
CA GLY A 65 -7.75 5.48 8.65
C GLY A 65 -8.51 4.16 8.49
N PHE A 66 -9.21 3.67 9.52
CA PHE A 66 -10.07 2.50 9.39
C PHE A 66 -11.22 2.73 8.40
N GLY A 67 -11.86 3.90 8.44
CA GLY A 67 -12.89 4.28 7.48
C GLY A 67 -12.38 4.27 6.04
N LEU A 68 -11.18 4.83 5.81
CA LEU A 68 -10.51 4.86 4.51
C LEU A 68 -10.20 3.46 3.97
N GLN A 69 -9.77 2.53 4.83
CA GLN A 69 -9.47 1.16 4.40
C GLN A 69 -10.74 0.33 4.20
N LEU A 70 -11.78 0.55 5.01
CA LEU A 70 -13.07 -0.11 4.85
C LEU A 70 -13.70 0.17 3.48
N SER A 71 -13.55 1.39 2.95
CA SER A 71 -14.08 1.72 1.62
C SER A 71 -13.47 0.84 0.52
N SER A 72 -12.17 0.54 0.61
CA SER A 72 -11.46 -0.29 -0.37
C SER A 72 -11.99 -1.72 -0.38
N VAL A 73 -12.29 -2.27 0.80
CA VAL A 73 -12.92 -3.59 0.94
C VAL A 73 -14.33 -3.57 0.38
N LEU A 74 -15.14 -2.56 0.73
CA LEU A 74 -16.51 -2.45 0.23
C LEU A 74 -16.55 -2.27 -1.30
N ALA A 75 -15.68 -1.43 -1.86
CA ALA A 75 -15.54 -1.26 -3.31
C ALA A 75 -15.20 -2.59 -3.99
N TRP A 76 -14.30 -3.38 -3.39
CA TRP A 76 -13.95 -4.71 -3.91
C TRP A 76 -15.08 -5.72 -3.81
N LEU A 77 -15.84 -5.73 -2.72
CA LEU A 77 -17.00 -6.60 -2.56
C LEU A 77 -18.12 -6.24 -3.54
N LEU A 78 -18.42 -4.94 -3.69
CA LEU A 78 -19.38 -4.43 -4.67
C LEU A 78 -18.95 -4.78 -6.10
N PHE A 79 -17.68 -4.58 -6.41
CA PHE A 79 -17.12 -4.96 -7.70
C PHE A 79 -17.33 -6.45 -7.98
N LYS A 80 -17.01 -7.33 -7.03
CA LYS A 80 -17.24 -8.78 -7.19
C LYS A 80 -18.72 -9.17 -7.29
N PHE A 81 -19.59 -8.40 -6.64
CA PHE A 81 -21.02 -8.67 -6.66
C PHE A 81 -21.65 -8.30 -8.01
N PHE A 82 -21.25 -7.18 -8.60
CA PHE A 82 -21.83 -6.67 -9.85
C PHE A 82 -21.07 -7.07 -11.12
N VAL A 83 -19.76 -7.33 -11.01
CA VAL A 83 -18.89 -7.62 -12.15
C VAL A 83 -18.43 -9.07 -12.07
N ALA A 84 -19.14 -9.92 -12.80
CA ALA A 84 -18.67 -11.27 -13.07
C ALA A 84 -17.46 -11.22 -14.01
N TYR A 85 -16.36 -11.85 -13.60
CA TYR A 85 -15.21 -12.06 -14.48
C TYR A 85 -14.69 -13.48 -14.32
N GLU A 86 -14.25 -14.07 -15.43
CA GLU A 86 -13.48 -15.30 -15.42
C GLU A 86 -11.99 -14.98 -15.49
N SER A 87 -11.19 -15.77 -14.78
CA SER A 87 -9.75 -15.63 -14.77
C SER A 87 -9.09 -16.98 -14.86
N GLU A 88 -8.21 -17.12 -15.86
CA GLU A 88 -7.34 -18.27 -16.05
C GLU A 88 -6.00 -18.13 -15.31
N ASP A 89 -5.97 -17.36 -14.21
CA ASP A 89 -4.76 -17.25 -13.40
C ASP A 89 -4.29 -18.61 -12.90
N ARG A 90 -2.99 -18.74 -12.69
CA ARG A 90 -2.37 -19.94 -12.13
C ARG A 90 -1.63 -19.63 -10.83
N PRO A 91 -2.36 -19.18 -9.79
CA PRO A 91 -1.76 -18.71 -8.55
C PRO A 91 -0.98 -19.83 -7.87
N ASP A 92 0.17 -19.49 -7.31
CA ASP A 92 0.87 -20.36 -6.37
C ASP A 92 0.03 -20.55 -5.10
N SER A 93 0.27 -21.65 -4.40
CA SER A 93 -0.41 -21.93 -3.14
C SER A 93 -0.14 -20.85 -2.08
N PHE A 94 -1.02 -20.73 -1.09
CA PHE A 94 -0.85 -19.78 0.02
C PHE A 94 0.53 -19.90 0.69
N LYS A 95 0.91 -21.11 1.10
CA LYS A 95 2.21 -21.37 1.76
C LYS A 95 3.40 -20.97 0.89
N LYS A 96 3.34 -21.27 -0.42
CA LYS A 96 4.41 -20.90 -1.35
C LYS A 96 4.48 -19.39 -1.53
N SER A 97 3.33 -18.72 -1.61
CA SER A 97 3.23 -17.26 -1.77
C SER A 97 3.79 -16.52 -0.55
N VAL A 98 3.51 -17.00 0.66
CA VAL A 98 4.13 -16.45 1.89
C VAL A 98 5.64 -16.60 1.86
N LYS A 99 6.17 -17.78 1.49
CA LYS A 99 7.63 -18.00 1.38
C LYS A 99 8.28 -17.08 0.35
N ILE A 100 7.65 -16.91 -0.82
CA ILE A 100 8.09 -15.97 -1.85
C ILE A 100 8.06 -14.54 -1.30
N GLY A 101 7.01 -14.18 -0.55
CA GLY A 101 6.89 -12.88 0.09
C GLY A 101 8.02 -12.61 1.08
N VAL A 102 8.33 -13.54 1.99
CA VAL A 102 9.44 -13.40 2.95
C VAL A 102 10.79 -13.25 2.23
N ALA A 103 11.07 -14.08 1.23
CA ALA A 103 12.31 -13.97 0.46
C ALA A 103 12.38 -12.67 -0.35
N GLY A 104 11.27 -12.28 -0.97
CA GLY A 104 11.13 -11.03 -1.71
C GLY A 104 11.33 -9.80 -0.82
N PHE A 105 10.84 -9.84 0.41
CA PHE A 105 11.02 -8.78 1.40
C PHE A 105 12.51 -8.54 1.66
N ILE A 106 13.30 -9.58 1.92
CA ILE A 106 14.75 -9.45 2.17
C ILE A 106 15.43 -8.78 0.96
N CYS A 107 15.16 -9.28 -0.25
CA CYS A 107 15.77 -8.73 -1.46
C CYS A 107 15.38 -7.26 -1.71
N ILE A 108 14.10 -6.93 -1.55
CA ILE A 108 13.60 -5.56 -1.77
C ILE A 108 14.14 -4.63 -0.69
N TYR A 109 14.11 -5.04 0.58
CA TYR A 109 14.55 -4.22 1.71
C TYR A 109 16.04 -3.85 1.60
N LEU A 110 16.89 -4.79 1.15
CA LEU A 110 18.30 -4.53 0.87
C LEU A 110 18.50 -3.50 -0.26
N ALA A 111 17.61 -3.45 -1.25
CA ALA A 111 17.64 -2.44 -2.30
C ALA A 111 17.07 -1.08 -1.84
N LEU A 112 16.17 -1.08 -0.85
CA LEU A 112 15.56 0.13 -0.32
C LEU A 112 16.55 1.00 0.46
N ILE A 113 17.41 0.41 1.28
CA ILE A 113 18.40 1.14 2.09
C ILE A 113 19.25 2.12 1.25
N PRO A 114 20.00 1.67 0.22
CA PRO A 114 20.80 2.59 -0.59
C PRO A 114 19.92 3.58 -1.36
N SER A 115 18.71 3.19 -1.77
CA SER A 115 17.80 4.12 -2.46
C SER A 115 17.32 5.26 -1.56
N MET A 116 17.04 4.98 -0.28
CA MET A 116 16.69 6.00 0.71
C MET A 116 17.86 6.97 0.94
N LEU A 117 19.09 6.47 1.07
CA LEU A 117 20.27 7.31 1.27
C LEU A 117 20.52 8.23 0.06
N VAL A 118 20.42 7.69 -1.15
CA VAL A 118 20.58 8.47 -2.40
C VAL A 118 19.46 9.50 -2.54
N TRP A 119 18.22 9.12 -2.24
CA TRP A 119 17.08 10.04 -2.32
C TRP A 119 17.21 11.19 -1.33
N LYS A 120 17.53 10.88 -0.07
CA LYS A 120 17.77 11.89 0.95
C LYS A 120 18.90 12.84 0.54
N ALA A 121 20.05 12.30 0.12
CA ALA A 121 21.18 13.12 -0.30
C ALA A 121 20.83 14.03 -1.49
N LEU A 122 19.99 13.57 -2.41
CA LEU A 122 19.49 14.39 -3.51
C LEU A 122 18.57 15.50 -3.02
N LEU A 123 17.61 15.21 -2.13
CA LEU A 123 16.73 16.22 -1.56
C LEU A 123 17.52 17.29 -0.79
N ASP A 124 18.49 16.87 0.04
CA ASP A 124 19.39 17.76 0.77
C ASP A 124 20.21 18.63 -0.20
N ALA A 125 20.79 18.04 -1.24
CA ALA A 125 21.59 18.76 -2.23
C ALA A 125 20.78 19.77 -3.05
N LEU A 126 19.49 19.49 -3.25
CA LEU A 126 18.53 20.38 -3.89
C LEU A 126 17.88 21.38 -2.91
N GLN A 127 18.23 21.31 -1.62
CA GLN A 127 17.67 22.14 -0.56
C GLN A 127 16.13 22.04 -0.47
N PHE A 128 15.57 20.86 -0.78
CA PHE A 128 14.16 20.60 -0.58
C PHE A 128 13.89 20.36 0.89
N GLU A 129 13.00 21.16 1.48
CA GLU A 129 12.41 20.87 2.78
C GLU A 129 11.45 19.68 2.63
N TYR A 130 11.50 18.78 3.60
CA TYR A 130 10.66 17.59 3.61
C TYR A 130 10.30 17.20 5.04
N GLU A 131 9.14 16.57 5.18
CA GLU A 131 8.61 16.13 6.46
C GLU A 131 8.45 14.61 6.49
N TYR A 132 8.38 14.06 7.70
CA TYR A 132 7.99 12.67 7.91
C TYR A 132 6.48 12.51 7.72
N GLN A 133 6.04 11.30 7.37
CA GLN A 133 4.60 11.04 7.25
C GLN A 133 3.93 11.15 8.63
N LEU A 134 2.69 11.64 8.67
CA LEU A 134 1.92 11.78 9.91
C LEU A 134 1.89 10.51 10.77
N PRO A 135 1.71 9.28 10.24
CA PRO A 135 1.78 8.07 11.07
C PRO A 135 3.11 7.88 11.80
N VAL A 136 4.23 8.35 11.23
CA VAL A 136 5.56 8.30 11.90
C VAL A 136 5.57 9.24 13.11
N LEU A 137 5.10 10.48 12.91
CA LEU A 137 5.02 11.49 13.96
C LEU A 137 4.09 11.03 15.10
N LEU A 138 2.95 10.43 14.77
CA LEU A 138 2.01 9.89 15.75
C LEU A 138 2.58 8.73 16.56
N VAL A 139 3.34 7.83 15.93
CA VAL A 139 4.02 6.75 16.65
C VAL A 139 5.04 7.33 17.65
N GLN A 140 5.76 8.38 17.27
CA GLN A 140 6.74 9.04 18.14
C GLN A 140 6.09 9.89 19.25
N GLY A 141 4.97 10.54 18.96
CA GLY A 141 4.20 11.32 19.93
C GLY A 141 3.55 10.45 21.02
N GLY A 142 3.31 9.18 20.70
CA GLY A 142 2.77 8.20 21.64
C GLY A 142 1.27 8.38 21.90
N GLY A 143 0.74 7.54 22.78
CA GLY A 143 -0.67 7.47 23.10
C GLY A 143 -0.94 6.35 24.11
N SER A 144 -2.22 6.10 24.40
CA SER A 144 -2.60 4.97 25.25
C SER A 144 -2.24 3.63 24.58
N PRO A 145 -2.05 2.54 25.36
CA PRO A 145 -1.76 1.23 24.80
C PRO A 145 -2.78 0.74 23.76
N LEU A 146 -4.05 1.10 23.93
CA LEU A 146 -5.12 0.75 22.99
C LEU A 146 -4.96 1.50 21.67
N GLU A 147 -4.75 2.81 21.71
CA GLU A 147 -4.56 3.63 20.50
C GLU A 147 -3.33 3.17 19.72
N MET A 148 -2.21 2.95 20.40
CA MET A 148 -0.98 2.47 19.75
C MET A 148 -1.16 1.08 19.14
N SER A 149 -1.93 0.20 19.79
CA SER A 149 -2.25 -1.13 19.25
C SER A 149 -3.16 -1.04 18.02
N LEU A 150 -4.15 -0.17 18.03
CA LEU A 150 -5.05 0.07 16.90
C LEU A 150 -4.31 0.72 15.73
N LEU A 151 -3.45 1.70 15.99
CA LEU A 151 -2.59 2.30 14.98
C LEU A 151 -1.66 1.26 14.36
N ALA A 152 -0.98 0.44 15.18
CA ALA A 152 -0.12 -0.63 14.69
C ALA A 152 -0.89 -1.64 13.82
N LEU A 153 -2.08 -2.06 14.25
CA LEU A 153 -2.95 -2.95 13.47
C LEU A 153 -3.33 -2.32 12.12
N LEU A 154 -3.70 -1.04 12.14
CA LEU A 154 -4.06 -0.27 10.94
C LEU A 154 -2.89 -0.22 9.95
N ILE A 155 -1.72 0.27 10.39
CA ILE A 155 -0.58 0.52 9.49
C ILE A 155 0.14 -0.76 9.06
N VAL A 156 0.22 -1.79 9.91
CA VAL A 156 0.98 -3.01 9.61
C VAL A 156 0.15 -4.04 8.86
N VAL A 157 -1.17 -4.11 9.11
CA VAL A 157 -2.01 -5.20 8.59
C VAL A 157 -3.11 -4.68 7.69
N VAL A 158 -3.97 -3.80 8.19
CA VAL A 158 -5.20 -3.42 7.49
C VAL A 158 -4.90 -2.62 6.23
N ALA A 159 -4.06 -1.58 6.35
CA ALA A 159 -3.67 -0.75 5.22
C ALA A 159 -2.94 -1.55 4.14
N PRO A 160 -1.89 -2.34 4.43
CA PRO A 160 -1.26 -3.20 3.44
C PRO A 160 -2.22 -4.13 2.71
N ILE A 161 -3.14 -4.79 3.41
CA ILE A 161 -4.10 -5.70 2.75
C ILE A 161 -4.99 -4.93 1.77
N CYS A 162 -5.57 -3.81 2.21
CA CYS A 162 -6.50 -3.03 1.41
C CYS A 162 -5.80 -2.36 0.22
N GLU A 163 -4.63 -1.78 0.45
CA GLU A 163 -3.81 -1.16 -0.58
C GLU A 163 -3.35 -2.19 -1.63
N GLU A 164 -2.93 -3.39 -1.22
CA GLU A 164 -2.58 -4.43 -2.19
C GLU A 164 -3.78 -4.82 -3.06
N ILE A 165 -4.99 -4.89 -2.50
CA ILE A 165 -6.21 -5.17 -3.27
C ILE A 165 -6.42 -4.11 -4.34
N VAL A 166 -6.30 -2.83 -4.00
CA VAL A 166 -6.49 -1.70 -4.92
C VAL A 166 -5.37 -1.63 -5.95
N TYR A 167 -4.10 -1.57 -5.51
CA TYR A 167 -2.99 -1.29 -6.40
C TYR A 167 -2.52 -2.52 -7.19
N ARG A 168 -2.51 -3.71 -6.57
CA ARG A 168 -2.03 -4.94 -7.22
C ARG A 168 -3.19 -5.74 -7.78
N GLY A 169 -4.15 -6.05 -6.91
CA GLY A 169 -5.34 -6.85 -7.25
C GLY A 169 -6.21 -6.22 -8.33
N PHE A 170 -6.27 -4.88 -8.38
CA PHE A 170 -7.08 -4.15 -9.35
C PHE A 170 -6.25 -3.40 -10.39
N LEU A 171 -5.54 -2.34 -10.00
CA LEU A 171 -4.87 -1.42 -10.93
C LEU A 171 -3.77 -2.10 -11.77
N PHE A 172 -2.76 -2.70 -11.13
CA PHE A 172 -1.70 -3.40 -11.84
C PHE A 172 -2.24 -4.57 -12.65
N ARG A 173 -3.16 -5.36 -12.06
CA ARG A 173 -3.80 -6.50 -12.74
C ARG A 173 -4.52 -6.07 -14.01
N TYR A 174 -5.22 -4.94 -13.99
CA TYR A 174 -5.91 -4.41 -15.16
C TYR A 174 -4.94 -3.97 -16.26
N LEU A 175 -3.86 -3.26 -15.90
CA LEU A 175 -2.83 -2.81 -16.84
C LEU A 175 -1.98 -3.95 -17.38
N ASN A 176 -1.82 -5.02 -16.59
CA ASN A 176 -1.07 -6.20 -16.98
C ASN A 176 -1.66 -6.82 -18.27
N ARG A 177 -0.79 -7.04 -19.26
CA ARG A 177 -1.15 -7.52 -20.62
C ARG A 177 -2.04 -6.56 -21.43
N ARG A 178 -2.27 -5.31 -20.98
CA ARG A 178 -2.82 -4.21 -21.80
C ARG A 178 -1.74 -3.26 -22.27
N VAL A 179 -0.71 -3.06 -21.44
CA VAL A 179 0.49 -2.27 -21.76
C VAL A 179 1.76 -3.09 -21.51
N SER A 180 2.93 -2.53 -21.82
CA SER A 180 4.21 -3.17 -21.51
C SER A 180 4.38 -3.34 -20.00
N LEU A 181 5.10 -4.39 -19.58
CA LEU A 181 5.29 -4.68 -18.15
C LEU A 181 5.91 -3.50 -17.40
N GLY A 182 6.91 -2.83 -17.97
CA GLY A 182 7.54 -1.66 -17.36
C GLY A 182 6.57 -0.51 -17.14
N VAL A 183 5.69 -0.24 -18.12
CA VAL A 183 4.66 0.81 -17.99
C VAL A 183 3.62 0.44 -16.94
N ALA A 184 3.15 -0.81 -16.90
CA ALA A 184 2.20 -1.27 -15.88
C ALA A 184 2.79 -1.13 -14.45
N ILE A 185 4.07 -1.49 -14.28
CA ILE A 185 4.79 -1.34 -13.01
C ILE A 185 4.92 0.14 -12.64
N ALA A 186 5.37 0.98 -13.57
CA ALA A 186 5.60 2.40 -13.33
C ALA A 186 4.31 3.13 -12.94
N ILE A 187 3.20 2.87 -13.64
CA ILE A 187 1.91 3.49 -13.32
C ILE A 187 1.41 3.05 -11.95
N SER A 188 1.38 1.73 -11.67
CA SER A 188 0.87 1.21 -10.41
C SER A 188 1.71 1.69 -9.21
N SER A 189 3.03 1.62 -9.33
CA SER A 189 3.97 2.02 -8.27
C SER A 189 4.01 3.53 -8.08
N GLY A 190 3.89 4.29 -9.18
CA GLY A 190 3.82 5.75 -9.17
C GLY A 190 2.57 6.24 -8.46
N ILE A 191 1.40 5.70 -8.82
CA ILE A 191 0.14 6.06 -8.14
C ILE A 191 0.21 5.68 -6.66
N PHE A 192 0.70 4.47 -6.33
CA PHE A 192 0.90 4.05 -4.94
C PHE A 192 1.75 5.05 -4.14
N ALA A 193 2.91 5.45 -4.66
CA ALA A 193 3.80 6.40 -3.99
C ALA A 193 3.21 7.82 -3.91
N LEU A 194 2.55 8.30 -4.98
CA LEU A 194 1.93 9.63 -5.01
C LEU A 194 0.76 9.75 -4.02
N MET A 195 -0.01 8.69 -3.81
CA MET A 195 -1.14 8.69 -2.88
C MET A 195 -0.74 8.86 -1.41
N HIS A 196 0.55 8.72 -1.09
CA HIS A 196 1.08 9.04 0.25
C HIS A 196 1.37 10.53 0.44
N LEU A 197 1.32 11.33 -0.63
CA LEU A 197 1.48 12.80 -0.61
C LEU A 197 2.73 13.28 0.16
N ASN A 198 3.80 12.48 0.13
CA ASN A 198 5.03 12.74 0.86
C ASN A 198 6.24 12.51 -0.03
N LEU A 199 6.93 13.61 -0.38
CA LEU A 199 8.08 13.57 -1.29
C LEU A 199 9.26 12.77 -0.73
N TYR A 200 9.51 12.87 0.59
CA TYR A 200 10.57 12.12 1.26
C TYR A 200 10.41 10.60 1.08
N SER A 201 9.18 10.12 1.14
CA SER A 201 8.86 8.69 1.00
C SER A 201 8.67 8.24 -0.44
N PHE A 202 8.63 9.16 -1.41
CA PHE A 202 8.24 8.86 -2.78
C PHE A 202 9.12 7.78 -3.44
N LEU A 203 10.44 7.99 -3.52
CA LEU A 203 11.32 7.04 -4.22
C LEU A 203 11.35 5.65 -3.54
N PRO A 204 11.48 5.56 -2.20
CA PRO A 204 11.39 4.26 -1.52
C PRO A 204 10.07 3.54 -1.76
N LEU A 205 8.94 4.25 -1.69
CA LEU A 205 7.62 3.65 -1.94
C LEU A 205 7.42 3.26 -3.40
N PHE A 206 8.01 4.01 -4.35
CA PHE A 206 8.00 3.64 -5.76
C PHE A 206 8.76 2.33 -6.01
N ILE A 207 9.93 2.16 -5.39
CA ILE A 207 10.75 0.94 -5.51
C ILE A 207 10.06 -0.25 -4.85
N LEU A 208 9.53 -0.09 -3.63
CA LEU A 208 8.69 -1.08 -2.97
C LEU A 208 7.50 -1.44 -3.87
N GLY A 209 6.85 -0.40 -4.40
CA GLY A 209 5.82 -0.41 -5.42
C GLY A 209 6.04 -1.46 -6.50
N GLY A 210 7.19 -1.32 -7.17
CA GLY A 210 7.58 -2.15 -8.29
C GLY A 210 7.96 -3.57 -7.88
N GLY A 211 8.63 -3.73 -6.74
CA GLY A 211 8.93 -5.04 -6.17
C GLY A 211 7.66 -5.86 -5.89
N LEU A 212 6.66 -5.23 -5.30
CA LEU A 212 5.35 -5.84 -5.03
C LEU A 212 4.63 -6.25 -6.33
N CYS A 213 4.67 -5.41 -7.37
CA CYS A 213 4.11 -5.75 -8.69
C CYS A 213 4.78 -6.99 -9.31
N LEU A 214 6.12 -7.05 -9.24
CA LEU A 214 6.89 -8.17 -9.79
C LEU A 214 6.60 -9.48 -9.06
N VAL A 215 6.59 -9.44 -7.73
CA VAL A 215 6.32 -10.63 -6.91
C VAL A 215 4.89 -11.13 -7.11
N TYR A 216 3.90 -10.23 -7.17
CA TYR A 216 2.52 -10.60 -7.48
C TYR A 216 2.38 -11.22 -8.88
N ARG A 217 3.04 -10.65 -9.90
CA ARG A 217 3.05 -11.23 -11.25
C ARG A 217 3.61 -12.65 -11.29
N LEU A 218 4.72 -12.88 -10.57
CA LEU A 218 5.47 -14.12 -10.59
C LEU A 218 4.78 -15.24 -9.80
N SER A 219 4.08 -14.90 -8.71
CA SER A 219 3.33 -15.84 -7.89
C SER A 219 1.90 -16.03 -8.38
N GLY A 220 1.32 -15.05 -9.08
CA GLY A 220 -0.09 -14.99 -9.41
C GLY A 220 -1.00 -14.82 -8.18
N ASN A 221 -0.43 -14.67 -6.99
CA ASN A 221 -1.15 -14.67 -5.72
C ASN A 221 -0.76 -13.44 -4.89
N ILE A 222 -1.75 -12.60 -4.62
CA ILE A 222 -1.60 -11.32 -3.92
C ILE A 222 -1.03 -11.48 -2.50
N VAL A 223 -1.18 -12.65 -1.88
CA VAL A 223 -0.61 -12.95 -0.56
C VAL A 223 0.90 -12.71 -0.52
N SER A 224 1.60 -12.96 -1.63
CA SER A 224 3.05 -12.73 -1.72
C SER A 224 3.41 -11.25 -1.60
N SER A 225 2.64 -10.34 -2.20
CA SER A 225 2.86 -8.90 -2.09
C SER A 225 2.36 -8.35 -0.75
N ILE A 226 1.20 -8.82 -0.25
CA ILE A 226 0.71 -8.51 1.11
C ILE A 226 1.77 -8.87 2.15
N THR A 227 2.39 -10.05 2.05
CA THR A 227 3.43 -10.48 2.99
C THR A 227 4.61 -9.50 3.02
N ILE A 228 5.09 -9.07 1.85
CA ILE A 228 6.20 -8.10 1.77
C ILE A 228 5.80 -6.76 2.38
N HIS A 229 4.60 -6.27 2.07
CA HIS A 229 4.12 -4.97 2.51
C HIS A 229 3.90 -4.94 4.04
N VAL A 230 3.30 -5.99 4.60
CA VAL A 230 3.15 -6.17 6.06
C VAL A 230 4.52 -6.21 6.73
N LEU A 231 5.48 -6.97 6.21
CA LEU A 231 6.83 -7.05 6.78
C LEU A 231 7.57 -5.71 6.68
N PHE A 232 7.42 -4.99 5.57
CA PHE A 232 7.99 -3.66 5.39
C PHE A 232 7.43 -2.68 6.42
N ASN A 233 6.11 -2.61 6.59
CA ASN A 233 5.51 -1.70 7.58
C ASN A 233 5.84 -2.12 9.02
N LEU A 234 5.87 -3.42 9.31
CA LEU A 234 6.29 -3.92 10.63
C LEU A 234 7.71 -3.52 10.97
N VAL A 235 8.66 -3.74 10.06
CA VAL A 235 10.07 -3.38 10.32
C VAL A 235 10.23 -1.88 10.48
N ASN A 236 9.60 -1.06 9.63
CA ASN A 236 9.66 0.40 9.80
C ASN A 236 9.02 0.87 11.11
N LEU A 237 7.89 0.29 11.51
CA LEU A 237 7.27 0.58 12.80
C LEU A 237 8.22 0.25 13.96
N LEU A 238 8.84 -0.93 13.96
CA LEU A 238 9.82 -1.31 14.98
C LEU A 238 11.03 -0.37 14.98
N MET A 239 11.53 0.03 13.81
CA MET A 239 12.64 0.98 13.70
C MET A 239 12.30 2.34 14.33
N ILE A 240 11.06 2.83 14.21
CA ILE A 240 10.64 4.07 14.86
C ILE A 240 10.70 3.96 16.39
N TYR A 241 10.41 2.78 16.96
CA TYR A 241 10.51 2.55 18.41
C TYR A 241 11.95 2.38 18.91
N PHE A 242 12.86 1.87 18.07
CA PHE A 242 14.23 1.53 18.49
C PHE A 242 15.30 2.55 18.08
N VAL A 243 15.02 3.41 17.11
CA VAL A 243 15.90 4.52 16.71
C VAL A 243 15.50 5.76 17.48
N GLU A 244 16.49 6.58 17.88
CA GLU A 244 16.22 7.83 18.61
C GLU A 244 15.11 8.65 17.95
N PRO A 245 14.22 9.27 18.74
CA PRO A 245 13.18 10.14 18.22
C PRO A 245 13.79 11.16 17.27
N ILE A 246 13.13 11.38 16.14
CA ILE A 246 13.52 12.42 15.20
C ILE A 246 13.39 13.75 15.95
N GLN A 247 14.51 14.44 16.18
CA GLN A 247 14.50 15.78 16.74
C GLN A 247 14.01 16.73 15.63
N LEU A 248 12.83 17.30 15.83
CA LEU A 248 12.25 18.37 15.01
C LEU A 248 12.90 19.72 15.37
#